data_AF-A0A936UL88-F1
#
_entry.id   AF-A0A936UL88-F1
#
_cell.length_a   1.000
_cell.length_b   1.000
_cell.length_c   1.000
_cell.angle_alpha   90.00
_cell.angle_beta   90.00
_cell.angle_gamma   90.00
#
_symmetry.space_group_name_H-M   'P 1'
#
loop_
_entity.id
_entity.type
_entity.pdbx_description
1 polymer ?
#
loop_
_entity_poly.entity_id
_entity_poly.type
_entity_poly.pdbx_seq_one_letter_code
_entity_poly.pdbx_strand_id
1 'polypeptide(L)'
;MSKPWQPYAHHILDAIEKVRRIQARGDIAADDILYDPALRNLQTLSEATQLLPDELKGRYPHIPWREIAGFRNILVQSYLGTIDPLTVVAVVDRHLQPLEDCLRAMLAHGQNPCTSASPTPSPPARP
;
A
#
# COMPACT_ATOMS: atom_id res chain seq x y z
N MET A 1 16.57 -1.87 -16.22
CA MET A 1 15.52 -0.85 -15.98
C MET A 1 14.65 -1.35 -14.85
N SER A 2 14.58 -0.64 -13.72
CA SER A 2 13.66 -1.03 -12.64
C SER A 2 12.21 -0.88 -13.15
N LYS A 3 11.35 -1.88 -12.89
CA LYS A 3 9.94 -1.84 -13.31
C LYS A 3 9.25 -0.63 -12.63
N PRO A 4 8.33 0.08 -13.32
CA PRO A 4 7.58 1.16 -12.69
C PRO A 4 6.74 0.60 -11.55
N TRP A 5 6.97 1.09 -10.33
CA TRP A 5 6.29 0.64 -9.12
C TRP A 5 5.04 1.45 -8.80
N GLN A 6 4.94 2.65 -9.37
CA GLN A 6 3.84 3.59 -9.16
C GLN A 6 2.47 2.97 -9.49
N PRO A 7 2.29 2.16 -10.56
CA PRO A 7 1.01 1.50 -10.82
C PRO A 7 0.56 0.60 -9.67
N TYR A 8 1.47 -0.12 -9.00
CA TYR A 8 1.13 -0.97 -7.85
C TYR A 8 0.71 -0.12 -6.65
N ALA A 9 1.39 1.01 -6.40
CA ALA A 9 1.00 1.94 -5.34
C ALA A 9 -0.40 2.52 -5.56
N HIS A 10 -0.72 2.95 -6.78
CA HIS A 10 -2.08 3.41 -7.10
C HIS A 10 -3.11 2.28 -6.96
N HIS A 11 -2.77 1.06 -7.37
CA HIS A 11 -3.67 -0.08 -7.22
C HIS A 11 -4.00 -0.39 -5.75
N ILE A 12 -3.02 -0.24 -4.85
CA ILE A 12 -3.26 -0.38 -3.40
C ILE A 12 -4.20 0.73 -2.91
N LEU A 13 -3.98 1.98 -3.33
CA LEU A 13 -4.84 3.11 -2.96
C LEU A 13 -6.30 2.90 -3.44
N ASP A 14 -6.50 2.42 -4.67
CA ASP A 14 -7.82 2.10 -5.21
C ASP A 14 -8.52 1.00 -4.39
N ALA A 15 -7.77 -0.02 -3.96
CA ALA A 15 -8.29 -1.11 -3.12
C ALA A 15 -8.68 -0.60 -1.72
N ILE A 16 -7.87 0.26 -1.11
CA ILE A 16 -8.20 0.92 0.18
C ILE A 16 -9.49 1.71 0.06
N GLU A 17 -9.64 2.50 -1.01
CA GLU A 17 -10.84 3.29 -1.24
C GLU A 17 -12.09 2.41 -1.43
N LYS A 18 -11.96 1.29 -2.15
CA LYS A 18 -13.05 0.29 -2.26
C LYS A 18 -13.45 -0.27 -0.91
N VAL A 19 -12.50 -0.65 -0.06
CA VAL A 19 -12.79 -1.16 1.30
C VAL A 19 -13.54 -0.11 2.12
N ARG A 20 -13.12 1.17 2.07
CA ARG A 20 -13.84 2.25 2.75
C ARG A 20 -15.27 2.44 2.25
N ARG A 21 -15.49 2.37 0.94
CA ARG A 21 -16.84 2.44 0.38
C ARG A 21 -17.72 1.28 0.83
N ILE A 22 -17.14 0.10 1.03
CA ILE A 22 -17.85 -1.07 1.56
C ILE A 22 -18.20 -0.83 3.03
N GLN A 23 -17.24 -0.40 3.85
CA GLN A 23 -17.46 -0.06 5.26
C GLN A 23 -18.53 1.04 5.45
N ALA A 24 -18.58 2.01 4.54
CA ALA A 24 -19.59 3.06 4.56
C ALA A 24 -21.01 2.58 4.19
N ARG A 25 -21.15 1.41 3.56
CA ARG A 25 -22.46 0.83 3.18
C ARG A 25 -23.12 0.05 4.31
N GLY A 26 -22.35 -0.44 5.27
CA GLY A 26 -22.86 -1.25 6.37
C GLY A 26 -21.76 -1.97 7.14
N ASP A 27 -22.18 -2.82 8.07
CA ASP A 27 -21.28 -3.58 8.91
C ASP A 27 -20.72 -4.80 8.16
N ILE A 28 -19.41 -4.74 7.85
CA ILE A 28 -18.66 -5.81 7.18
C ILE A 28 -18.71 -7.11 7.99
N ALA A 29 -18.79 -7.04 9.32
CA ALA A 29 -18.79 -8.24 10.16
C ALA A 29 -20.15 -8.96 10.22
N ALA A 30 -21.22 -8.30 9.77
CA ALA A 30 -22.58 -8.81 9.87
C ALA A 30 -23.23 -9.14 8.51
N ASP A 31 -22.56 -8.83 7.39
CA ASP A 31 -23.11 -9.02 6.04
C ASP A 31 -22.05 -9.61 5.10
N ASP A 32 -22.28 -10.86 4.66
CA ASP A 32 -21.39 -11.58 3.74
C ASP A 32 -21.22 -10.85 2.39
N ILE A 33 -22.23 -10.09 1.96
CA ILE A 33 -22.18 -9.30 0.72
C ILE A 33 -21.22 -8.10 0.85
N LEU A 34 -20.92 -7.67 2.07
CA LEU A 34 -19.90 -6.67 2.37
C LEU A 34 -18.56 -7.32 2.73
N TYR A 35 -18.59 -8.44 3.45
CA TYR A 35 -17.43 -9.20 3.87
C TYR A 35 -16.57 -9.69 2.70
N ASP A 36 -17.17 -10.44 1.78
CA ASP A 36 -16.46 -11.06 0.65
C ASP A 36 -15.71 -10.04 -0.22
N PRO A 37 -16.34 -8.93 -0.68
CA PRO A 37 -15.61 -7.94 -1.45
C PRO A 37 -14.58 -7.17 -0.60
N ALA A 38 -14.78 -6.99 0.71
CA ALA A 38 -13.75 -6.39 1.56
C ALA A 38 -12.51 -7.31 1.61
N LEU A 39 -12.71 -8.60 1.84
CA LEU A 39 -11.65 -9.60 1.87
C LEU A 39 -10.88 -9.66 0.55
N ARG A 40 -11.60 -9.63 -0.58
CA ARG A 40 -10.98 -9.60 -1.91
C ARG A 40 -10.09 -8.38 -2.12
N ASN A 41 -10.54 -7.19 -1.70
CA ASN A 41 -9.72 -5.97 -1.84
C ASN A 41 -8.51 -6.00 -0.89
N LEU A 42 -8.64 -6.55 0.32
CA LEU A 42 -7.51 -6.77 1.23
C LEU A 42 -6.47 -7.76 0.65
N GLN A 43 -6.93 -8.79 -0.06
CA GLN A 43 -6.05 -9.71 -0.78
C GLN A 43 -5.32 -9.01 -1.92
N THR A 44 -6.04 -8.27 -2.75
CA THR A 44 -5.48 -7.53 -3.89
C THR A 44 -4.45 -6.50 -3.43
N LEU A 45 -4.75 -5.74 -2.37
CA LEU A 45 -3.84 -4.72 -1.87
C LEU A 45 -2.58 -5.37 -1.28
N SER A 46 -2.72 -6.46 -0.51
CA SER A 46 -1.58 -7.12 0.12
C SER A 46 -0.65 -7.78 -0.92
N GLU A 47 -1.19 -8.33 -2.00
CA GLU A 47 -0.41 -8.81 -3.14
C GLU A 47 0.36 -7.67 -3.83
N ALA A 48 -0.29 -6.54 -4.10
CA ALA A 48 0.36 -5.39 -4.73
C ALA A 48 1.49 -4.79 -3.87
N THR A 49 1.41 -4.87 -2.53
CA THR A 49 2.52 -4.40 -1.66
C THR A 49 3.81 -5.19 -1.84
N GLN A 50 3.73 -6.47 -2.25
CA GLN A 50 4.92 -7.29 -2.50
C GLN A 50 5.70 -6.84 -3.73
N LEU A 51 5.04 -6.14 -4.66
CA LEU A 51 5.63 -5.62 -5.88
C LEU A 51 6.26 -4.23 -5.70
N LEU A 52 6.14 -3.64 -4.50
CA LEU A 52 6.86 -2.42 -4.14
C LEU A 52 8.35 -2.73 -3.91
N PRO A 53 9.27 -1.87 -4.39
CA PRO A 53 10.71 -2.02 -4.17
C PRO A 53 11.08 -2.10 -2.69
N ASP A 54 12.02 -2.97 -2.33
CA ASP A 54 12.50 -3.14 -0.96
C ASP A 54 13.17 -1.88 -0.42
N GLU A 55 13.85 -1.11 -1.27
CA GLU A 55 14.47 0.15 -0.88
C GLU A 55 13.42 1.18 -0.45
N LEU A 56 12.24 1.18 -1.07
CA LEU A 56 11.15 2.05 -0.68
C LEU A 56 10.50 1.57 0.61
N LYS A 57 10.20 0.27 0.74
CA LYS A 57 9.65 -0.31 1.98
C LYS A 57 10.57 -0.05 3.18
N GLY A 58 11.89 -0.16 2.98
CA GLY A 58 12.90 0.11 4.01
C GLY A 58 12.91 1.55 4.54
N ARG A 59 12.39 2.52 3.78
CA ARG A 59 12.24 3.93 4.24
C ARG A 59 11.04 4.12 5.18
N TYR A 60 10.14 3.16 5.25
CA TYR A 60 8.92 3.21 6.07
C TYR A 60 8.83 1.96 6.97
N PRO A 61 9.74 1.78 7.94
CA PRO A 61 9.81 0.58 8.78
C PRO A 61 8.65 0.46 9.79
N HIS A 62 7.89 1.54 10.01
CA HIS A 62 6.70 1.52 10.85
C HIS A 62 5.52 0.80 10.20
N ILE A 63 5.55 0.61 8.87
CA ILE A 63 4.58 -0.23 8.18
C ILE A 63 5.04 -1.69 8.28
N PRO A 64 4.19 -2.61 8.77
CA PRO A 64 4.58 -3.99 9.00
C PRO A 64 4.55 -4.82 7.70
N TRP A 65 5.44 -4.50 6.75
CA TRP A 65 5.45 -5.09 5.40
C TRP A 65 5.45 -6.63 5.39
N ARG A 66 6.19 -7.24 6.33
CA ARG A 66 6.26 -8.71 6.46
C ARG A 66 4.92 -9.30 6.90
N GLU A 67 4.20 -8.61 7.78
CA GLU A 67 2.88 -9.04 8.25
C GLU A 67 1.84 -8.88 7.15
N ILE A 68 1.90 -7.81 6.36
CA ILE A 68 1.02 -7.62 5.20
C ILE A 68 1.23 -8.77 4.19
N ALA A 69 2.48 -9.15 3.92
CA ALA A 69 2.79 -10.30 3.06
C ALA A 69 2.31 -11.63 3.66
N GLY A 70 2.45 -11.81 4.98
CA GLY A 70 1.92 -12.98 5.69
C GLY A 70 0.39 -13.05 5.65
N PHE A 71 -0.28 -11.91 5.82
CA PHE A 71 -1.73 -11.80 5.74
C PHE A 71 -2.26 -12.21 4.37
N ARG A 72 -1.60 -11.82 3.27
CA ARG A 72 -1.92 -12.31 1.91
C ARG A 72 -1.95 -13.84 1.83
N ASN A 73 -0.98 -14.52 2.46
CA ASN A 73 -0.92 -15.97 2.46
C ASN A 73 -2.07 -16.57 3.26
N ILE A 74 -2.39 -15.97 4.41
CA ILE A 74 -3.56 -16.36 5.20
C ILE A 74 -4.83 -16.19 4.37
N LEU A 75 -5.05 -15.05 3.70
CA LEU A 75 -6.23 -14.79 2.87
C LEU A 75 -6.39 -15.80 1.72
N VAL A 76 -5.29 -16.17 1.05
CA VAL A 76 -5.32 -17.14 -0.06
C VAL A 76 -5.54 -18.58 0.43
N GLN A 77 -4.89 -18.98 1.53
CA GLN A 77 -5.02 -20.32 2.10
C GLN A 77 -6.34 -20.52 2.82
N SER A 78 -6.83 -19.47 3.50
CA SER A 78 -8.12 -19.43 4.19
C SER A 78 -9.29 -19.23 3.23
N TYR A 79 -9.08 -19.24 1.91
CA TYR A 79 -10.20 -19.47 0.99
C TYR A 79 -10.95 -20.79 1.30
N LEU A 80 -10.31 -21.72 2.05
CA LEU A 80 -10.91 -22.95 2.58
C LEU A 80 -11.34 -22.87 4.07
N GLY A 81 -11.13 -21.76 4.78
CA GLY A 81 -11.47 -21.61 6.20
C GLY A 81 -11.90 -20.20 6.58
N THR A 82 -12.99 -20.04 7.32
CA THR A 82 -13.56 -18.73 7.67
C THR A 82 -12.60 -17.92 8.56
N ILE A 83 -12.09 -16.80 8.05
CA ILE A 83 -11.45 -15.78 8.90
C ILE A 83 -12.55 -15.08 9.69
N ASP A 84 -12.30 -14.85 10.98
CA ASP A 84 -13.23 -14.11 11.83
C ASP A 84 -13.50 -12.69 11.27
N PRO A 85 -14.75 -12.34 10.95
CA PRO A 85 -15.08 -11.03 10.39
C PRO A 85 -14.70 -9.86 11.30
N LEU A 86 -14.73 -10.03 12.63
CA LEU A 86 -14.31 -8.97 13.56
C LEU A 86 -12.81 -8.69 13.47
N THR A 87 -12.01 -9.74 13.24
CA THR A 87 -10.58 -9.61 12.96
C THR A 87 -10.35 -8.81 11.67
N VAL A 88 -11.15 -9.06 10.63
CA VAL A 88 -11.05 -8.30 9.36
C VAL A 88 -11.36 -6.81 9.57
N VAL A 89 -12.45 -6.48 10.27
CA VAL A 89 -12.79 -5.09 10.60
C VAL A 89 -11.68 -4.41 11.40
N ALA A 90 -11.11 -5.09 12.40
CA ALA A 90 -10.00 -4.56 13.18
C ALA A 90 -8.75 -4.26 12.32
N VAL A 91 -8.47 -5.09 11.31
CA VAL A 91 -7.37 -4.83 10.37
C VAL A 91 -7.66 -3.60 9.51
N VAL A 92 -8.90 -3.50 9.01
CA VAL A 92 -9.35 -2.35 8.20
C VAL A 92 -9.16 -1.04 8.97
N ASP A 93 -9.63 -0.98 10.21
CA ASP A 93 -9.61 0.23 11.01
C ASP A 93 -8.20 0.66 11.45
N ARG A 94 -7.33 -0.31 11.73
CA ARG A 94 -6.00 -0.03 12.31
C ARG A 94 -4.92 0.22 11.26
N HIS A 95 -4.99 -0.46 10.12
CA HIS A 95 -3.83 -0.57 9.22
C HIS A 95 -4.01 0.12 7.87
N LEU A 96 -5.23 0.36 7.39
CA LEU A 96 -5.41 0.97 6.07
C LEU A 96 -4.97 2.43 6.03
N GLN A 97 -5.29 3.22 7.06
CA GLN A 97 -4.91 4.63 7.10
C GLN A 97 -3.38 4.84 7.09
N PRO A 98 -2.60 4.20 7.99
CA PRO A 98 -1.13 4.30 7.92
C PRO A 98 -0.54 3.87 6.58
N LEU A 99 -1.08 2.80 5.97
CA LEU A 99 -0.60 2.31 4.68
C LEU A 99 -0.90 3.31 3.56
N GLU A 100 -2.08 3.90 3.53
CA GLU A 100 -2.46 4.93 2.56
C GLU A 100 -1.54 6.16 2.65
N ASP A 101 -1.31 6.66 3.87
CA ASP A 101 -0.46 7.83 4.12
C ASP A 101 0.98 7.56 3.66
N CYS A 102 1.50 6.36 3.97
CA CYS A 102 2.80 5.90 3.50
C CYS A 102 2.89 5.91 1.96
N LEU A 103 1.89 5.35 1.26
CA LEU A 103 1.90 5.26 -0.20
C LEU A 103 1.78 6.63 -0.87
N ARG A 104 0.97 7.54 -0.32
CA ARG A 104 0.90 8.92 -0.79
C ARG A 104 2.24 9.63 -0.63
N ALA A 105 2.90 9.47 0.52
CA ALA A 105 4.24 10.02 0.74
C ALA A 105 5.27 9.44 -0.25
N MET A 106 5.25 8.12 -0.47
CA MET A 106 6.11 7.45 -1.45
C MET A 106 5.93 8.03 -2.85
N LEU A 107 4.68 8.20 -3.31
CA LEU A 107 4.35 8.74 -4.63
C LEU A 107 4.78 10.21 -4.77
N ALA A 108 4.59 11.03 -3.73
CA ALA A 108 5.02 12.43 -3.73
C ALA A 108 6.55 12.56 -3.83
N HIS A 109 7.30 11.74 -3.10
CA HIS A 109 8.77 11.76 -3.14
C HIS A 109 9.37 11.12 -4.40
N GLY A 110 8.65 10.21 -5.06
CA GLY A 110 9.05 9.59 -6.32
C GLY A 110 8.86 10.46 -7.56
N GLN A 111 8.20 11.61 -7.43
CA GLN A 111 7.96 12.60 -8.50
C GLN A 111 9.00 13.71 -8.58
N ASN A 112 10.03 13.72 -7.72
CA ASN A 112 11.21 14.56 -7.93
C ASN A 112 12.23 13.79 -8.78
N PRO A 113 12.29 13.97 -10.12
CA PRO A 113 13.54 13.71 -10.79
C PRO A 113 14.58 14.66 -10.17
N CYS A 114 15.73 14.14 -9.79
CA CYS A 114 16.92 14.97 -9.57
C CYS A 114 17.17 15.78 -10.86
N THR A 115 16.63 16.99 -10.94
CA THR A 115 17.12 18.05 -11.81
C THR A 115 17.77 19.09 -10.92
N SER A 116 18.87 18.72 -10.29
CA SER A 116 19.91 19.68 -9.94
C SER A 116 21.02 19.47 -10.95
N ALA A 117 20.90 20.12 -12.10
CA ALA A 117 22.03 20.40 -12.95
C ALA A 117 23.08 21.11 -12.08
N SER A 118 24.27 20.50 -11.97
CA SER A 118 25.41 21.09 -11.30
C SER A 118 25.69 22.48 -11.88
N PRO A 119 25.82 23.55 -11.08
CA PRO A 119 26.42 24.77 -11.59
C PRO A 119 27.91 24.50 -11.75
N THR A 120 28.35 24.39 -13.00
CA THR A 120 29.76 24.37 -13.39
C THR A 120 30.46 25.58 -12.76
N PRO A 121 31.58 25.44 -12.03
CA PRO A 121 32.29 26.60 -11.51
C PRO A 121 32.97 27.34 -12.67
N SER A 122 32.63 28.62 -12.84
CA SER A 122 33.35 29.53 -13.74
C SER A 122 34.83 29.65 -13.32
N PRO A 123 35.77 29.70 -14.28
CA PRO A 123 37.19 29.78 -13.97
C PRO A 123 37.57 31.18 -13.45
N PRO A 124 38.65 31.30 -12.66
CA PRO A 124 39.05 32.56 -12.07
C PRO A 124 39.60 33.50 -13.16
N ALA A 125 39.11 34.74 -13.15
CA ALA A 125 39.71 35.82 -13.93
C ALA A 125 41.07 36.20 -13.33
N ARG A 126 42.10 36.23 -14.18
CA ARG A 126 43.36 36.96 -13.98
C ARG A 126 43.95 37.30 -15.35
N PRO A 127 44.88 38.28 -15.44
CA PRO A 127 45.51 39.07 -14.37
C PRO A 127 44.76 40.36 -14.04
#